data_AF-A0A533X2Z4-F1
#
_entry.id   AF-A0A533X2Z4-F1
#
_cell.length_a   1.000
_cell.length_b   1.000
_cell.length_c   1.000
_cell.angle_alpha   90.00
_cell.angle_beta   90.00
_cell.angle_gamma   90.00
#
_symmetry.space_group_name_H-M   'P 1'
#
loop_
_entity.id
_entity.type
_entity.pdbx_description
1 polymer ?
#
loop_
_entity_poly.entity_id
_entity_poly.type
_entity_poly.pdbx_seq_one_letter_code
_entity_poly.pdbx_strand_id
1 'polypeptide(L)'
;MLYEFADVTDVKALPTKLSELNWHITGFVDGDGSFPVVLSPVPDRKFGWLIQPRFEIELRNNTDSITTLKIIQRVIGISTTILQADRFVKMNVTNRRLLLERVIPFFGRYRPALKQSEFDLLKYITQSLEAKKHMEESGFKEIVKEIFSLPTNSEQRRSWTFKDVLPNEVEPHRREPPEPDFPESVQLRHYLSGFFDAEGALGFAIVMESKTITPYLTLTHSETAVLRKAQQIIQAGNISTGRLQIYGMDKITTKVVPFLDKYQPITKRTTYLQFKKILELLTEREHKKRFDEIVRLVHSLNDRGILRDHTLGAHPEMESEDMAQHR
;
A
#
# COMPACT_ATOMS: atom_id res chain seq x y z
N MET A 1 25.17 -2.90 -6.36
CA MET A 1 24.57 -2.85 -5.01
C MET A 1 24.29 -1.40 -4.66
N LEU A 2 23.16 -1.16 -4.01
CA LEU A 2 22.62 0.17 -3.68
C LEU A 2 23.27 0.74 -2.41
N TYR A 3 24.59 0.91 -2.44
CA TYR A 3 25.38 1.33 -1.27
C TYR A 3 25.03 2.74 -0.78
N GLU A 4 24.44 3.58 -1.62
CA GLU A 4 23.94 4.91 -1.28
C GLU A 4 22.78 4.90 -0.27
N PHE A 5 22.31 3.71 0.18
CA PHE A 5 21.31 3.55 1.23
C PHE A 5 21.87 2.93 2.52
N ALA A 6 23.18 2.69 2.61
CA ALA A 6 23.80 2.02 3.76
C ALA A 6 23.66 2.80 5.09
N ASP A 7 23.45 4.12 5.02
CA ASP A 7 23.15 4.99 6.16
C ASP A 7 21.69 4.88 6.63
N VAL A 8 20.81 4.29 5.82
CA VAL A 8 19.35 4.23 6.08
C VAL A 8 18.89 2.81 6.40
N THR A 9 19.49 1.79 5.78
CA THR A 9 19.06 0.39 5.91
C THR A 9 20.20 -0.57 5.58
N ASP A 10 20.06 -1.84 5.98
CA ASP A 10 20.86 -2.92 5.41
C ASP A 10 20.60 -3.02 3.90
N VAL A 11 21.64 -2.77 3.11
CA VAL A 11 21.60 -2.79 1.64
C VAL A 11 21.44 -4.20 1.08
N LYS A 12 21.78 -5.24 1.86
CA LYS A 12 21.54 -6.64 1.48
C LYS A 12 20.06 -7.00 1.50
N ALA A 13 19.27 -6.23 2.25
CA ALA A 13 17.82 -6.39 2.35
C ALA A 13 17.05 -5.52 1.35
N LEU A 14 17.74 -4.85 0.42
CA LEU A 14 17.16 -4.14 -0.72
C LEU A 14 17.30 -4.95 -2.00
N PRO A 15 16.47 -4.68 -3.03
CA PRO A 15 16.69 -5.23 -4.37
C PRO A 15 18.07 -4.91 -4.92
N THR A 16 18.56 -5.76 -5.81
CA THR A 16 19.94 -5.66 -6.32
C THR A 16 20.13 -4.48 -7.26
N LYS A 17 19.08 -4.12 -8.01
CA LYS A 17 19.06 -3.03 -8.99
C LYS A 17 18.12 -1.92 -8.55
N LEU A 18 18.48 -0.68 -8.88
CA LEU A 18 17.62 0.48 -8.60
C LEU A 18 16.25 0.37 -9.30
N SER A 19 16.22 -0.16 -10.53
CA SER A 19 14.95 -0.38 -11.24
C SER A 19 14.00 -1.34 -10.51
N GLU A 20 14.54 -2.33 -9.80
CA GLU A 20 13.76 -3.27 -9.00
C GLU A 20 13.20 -2.58 -7.74
N LEU A 21 14.02 -1.77 -7.07
CA LEU A 21 13.58 -0.93 -5.95
C LEU A 21 12.52 0.11 -6.38
N ASN A 22 12.64 0.66 -7.58
CA ASN A 22 11.65 1.60 -8.12
C ASN A 22 10.28 0.93 -8.29
N TRP A 23 10.24 -0.30 -8.81
CA TRP A 23 8.99 -1.06 -8.90
C TRP A 23 8.41 -1.44 -7.54
N HIS A 24 9.28 -1.75 -6.56
CA HIS A 24 8.85 -1.92 -5.16
C HIS A 24 8.18 -0.65 -4.63
N ILE A 25 8.79 0.52 -4.83
CA ILE A 25 8.22 1.80 -4.40
C ILE A 25 6.90 2.09 -5.11
N THR A 26 6.79 1.80 -6.41
CA THR A 26 5.53 1.97 -7.15
C THR A 26 4.41 1.10 -6.58
N GLY A 27 4.68 -0.19 -6.34
CA GLY A 27 3.68 -1.08 -5.73
C GLY A 27 3.31 -0.66 -4.30
N PHE A 28 4.26 -0.18 -3.53
CA PHE A 28 3.99 0.39 -2.21
C PHE A 28 3.09 1.62 -2.27
N VAL A 29 3.33 2.52 -3.23
CA VAL A 29 2.52 3.73 -3.44
C VAL A 29 1.10 3.40 -3.91
N ASP A 30 0.90 2.31 -4.66
CA ASP A 30 -0.44 1.85 -5.01
C ASP A 30 -1.26 1.37 -3.80
N GLY A 31 -0.61 0.97 -2.70
CA GLY A 31 -1.29 0.71 -1.42
C GLY A 31 -1.40 1.96 -0.54
N ASP A 32 -0.27 2.46 -0.03
CA ASP A 32 -0.22 3.49 1.03
C ASP A 32 0.03 4.92 0.52
N GLY A 33 0.26 5.11 -0.78
CA GLY A 33 0.49 6.42 -1.38
C GLY A 33 -0.79 7.10 -1.88
N SER A 34 -0.72 8.41 -2.13
CA SER A 34 -1.81 9.17 -2.70
C SER A 34 -1.35 10.37 -3.53
N PHE A 35 -2.16 10.74 -4.53
CA PHE A 35 -1.93 11.90 -5.40
C PHE A 35 -3.08 12.91 -5.34
N PRO A 36 -3.43 13.46 -4.16
CA PRO A 36 -4.59 14.33 -4.06
C PRO A 36 -4.36 15.69 -4.74
N VAL A 37 -5.44 16.27 -5.26
CA VAL A 37 -5.51 17.69 -5.62
C VAL A 37 -6.47 18.37 -4.66
N VAL A 38 -5.92 19.15 -3.74
CA VAL A 38 -6.69 19.82 -2.68
C VAL A 38 -7.17 21.18 -3.16
N LEU A 39 -8.46 21.45 -2.95
CA LEU A 39 -9.08 22.76 -3.12
C LEU A 39 -9.33 23.38 -1.74
N SER A 40 -8.91 24.62 -1.56
CA SER A 40 -9.11 25.35 -0.30
C SER A 40 -9.55 26.79 -0.57
N PRO A 41 -10.56 27.31 0.15
CA PRO A 41 -10.98 28.69 0.00
C PRO A 41 -9.88 29.62 0.51
N VAL A 42 -9.48 30.56 -0.33
CA VAL A 42 -8.51 31.61 -0.01
C VAL A 42 -9.01 32.88 -0.70
N PRO A 43 -9.74 33.76 0.02
CA PRO A 43 -10.42 34.92 -0.56
C PRO A 43 -9.51 35.82 -1.40
N ASP A 44 -8.25 35.94 -1.03
CA ASP A 44 -7.26 36.78 -1.72
C ASP A 44 -6.77 36.20 -3.06
N ARG A 45 -7.17 34.97 -3.42
CA ARG A 45 -6.88 34.38 -4.74
C ARG A 45 -7.87 34.93 -5.76
N LYS A 46 -7.44 35.04 -7.03
CA LYS A 46 -8.23 35.61 -8.14
C LYS A 46 -9.66 35.05 -8.25
N PHE A 47 -9.81 33.75 -8.01
CA PHE A 47 -11.12 33.07 -8.05
C PHE A 47 -11.54 32.55 -6.67
N GLY A 48 -10.93 33.02 -5.57
CA GLY A 48 -11.26 32.62 -4.21
C GLY A 48 -10.77 31.24 -3.78
N TRP A 49 -10.01 30.53 -4.63
CA TRP A 49 -9.57 29.15 -4.38
C TRP A 49 -8.07 28.96 -4.60
N LEU A 50 -7.44 28.21 -3.69
CA LEU A 50 -6.12 27.62 -3.86
C LEU A 50 -6.27 26.19 -4.37
N ILE A 51 -5.61 25.89 -5.49
CA ILE A 51 -5.47 24.54 -6.05
C ILE A 51 -4.09 24.02 -5.67
N GLN A 52 -4.03 22.90 -4.96
CA GLN A 52 -2.76 22.32 -4.48
C GLN A 52 -2.67 20.83 -4.82
N PRO A 53 -2.00 20.46 -5.92
CA PRO A 53 -1.59 19.08 -6.16
C PRO A 53 -0.55 18.64 -5.11
N ARG A 54 -0.63 17.40 -4.64
CA ARG A 54 0.28 16.85 -3.64
C ARG A 54 0.60 15.39 -3.93
N PHE A 55 1.81 14.97 -3.55
CA PHE A 55 2.13 13.55 -3.36
C PHE A 55 2.32 13.30 -1.87
N GLU A 56 1.50 12.42 -1.29
CA GLU A 56 1.47 12.16 0.14
C GLU A 56 1.60 10.66 0.44
N ILE A 57 2.39 10.34 1.46
CA ILE A 57 2.44 9.02 2.10
C ILE A 57 2.37 9.26 3.61
N GLU A 58 1.42 8.60 4.27
CA GLU A 58 1.23 8.67 5.72
C GLU A 58 1.23 7.25 6.28
N LEU A 59 2.18 6.97 7.17
CA LEU A 59 2.39 5.65 7.74
C LEU A 59 2.34 5.77 9.26
N ARG A 60 2.20 4.63 9.91
CA ARG A 60 2.39 4.53 11.35
C ARG A 60 3.79 5.00 11.77
N ASN A 61 3.91 5.70 12.89
CA ASN A 61 5.21 6.01 13.47
C ASN A 61 5.91 4.75 14.01
N ASN A 62 6.90 4.27 13.27
CA ASN A 62 7.87 3.26 13.68
C ASN A 62 9.14 3.38 12.80
N THR A 63 10.21 2.68 13.19
CA THR A 63 11.51 2.73 12.50
C THR A 63 11.42 2.32 11.03
N ASP A 64 10.74 1.21 10.71
CA ASP A 64 10.64 0.70 9.33
C ASP A 64 9.89 1.71 8.43
N SER A 65 8.82 2.34 8.94
CA SER A 65 8.10 3.39 8.22
C SER A 65 8.95 4.63 7.95
N ILE A 66 9.77 5.08 8.91
CA ILE A 66 10.71 6.19 8.70
C ILE A 66 11.76 5.81 7.65
N THR A 67 12.31 4.61 7.73
CA THR A 67 13.27 4.04 6.76
C THR A 67 12.67 4.02 5.36
N THR A 68 11.43 3.54 5.20
CA THR A 68 10.71 3.56 3.92
C THR A 68 10.59 4.97 3.35
N LEU A 69 10.15 5.95 4.16
CA LEU A 69 10.01 7.33 3.67
C LEU A 69 11.36 7.93 3.24
N LYS A 70 12.45 7.67 3.98
CA LYS A 70 13.80 8.11 3.60
C LYS A 70 14.29 7.47 2.30
N ILE A 71 14.03 6.18 2.10
CA ILE A 71 14.37 5.47 0.86
C ILE A 71 13.60 6.10 -0.31
N ILE A 72 12.29 6.31 -0.17
CA ILE A 72 11.45 6.90 -1.22
C ILE A 72 11.93 8.31 -1.58
N GLN A 73 12.25 9.14 -0.58
CA GLN A 73 12.82 10.48 -0.80
C GLN A 73 14.11 10.42 -1.63
N ARG A 74 15.03 9.52 -1.26
CA ARG A 74 16.32 9.39 -1.95
C ARG A 74 16.17 8.85 -3.37
N VAL A 75 15.32 7.84 -3.57
CA VAL A 75 15.06 7.25 -4.89
C VAL A 75 14.43 8.27 -5.85
N ILE A 76 13.40 8.99 -5.40
CA ILE A 76 12.71 9.95 -6.26
C ILE A 76 13.51 11.27 -6.37
N GLY A 77 14.45 11.52 -5.44
CA GLY A 77 15.25 12.74 -5.40
C GLY A 77 14.48 13.93 -4.82
N ILE A 78 13.70 13.69 -3.76
CA ILE A 78 12.86 14.67 -3.08
C ILE A 78 13.47 15.01 -1.72
N SER A 79 13.75 16.29 -1.49
CA SER A 79 14.19 16.82 -0.20
C SER A 79 13.05 17.55 0.52
N THR A 80 12.09 16.79 1.06
CA THR A 80 11.02 17.32 1.91
C THR A 80 11.21 16.86 3.36
N THR A 81 10.64 17.58 4.32
CA THR A 81 10.68 17.14 5.72
C THR A 81 9.71 15.98 5.92
N ILE A 82 10.15 14.91 6.59
CA ILE A 82 9.26 13.88 7.12
C ILE A 82 8.68 14.41 8.42
N LEU A 83 7.37 14.66 8.44
CA LEU A 83 6.66 15.02 9.66
C LEU A 83 6.54 13.77 10.52
N GLN A 84 6.85 13.91 11.81
CA GLN A 84 6.75 12.82 12.78
C GLN A 84 5.88 13.27 13.95
N ALA A 85 4.87 12.48 14.26
CA ALA A 85 3.97 12.64 15.39
C ALA A 85 3.85 11.30 16.13
N ASP A 86 3.25 11.27 17.32
CA ASP A 86 3.24 10.07 18.18
C ASP A 86 2.74 8.80 17.47
N ARG A 87 1.70 8.93 16.64
CA ARG A 87 1.07 7.78 15.96
C ARG A 87 1.43 7.62 14.50
N PHE A 88 1.95 8.66 13.84
CA PHE A 88 2.20 8.64 12.40
C PHE A 88 3.49 9.36 11.99
N VAL A 89 3.99 8.97 10.83
CA VAL A 89 5.01 9.70 10.06
C VAL A 89 4.45 10.00 8.69
N LYS A 90 4.70 11.20 8.18
CA LYS A 90 4.12 11.68 6.92
C LYS A 90 5.16 12.33 6.06
N MET A 91 5.22 11.91 4.80
CA MET A 91 5.89 12.63 3.73
C MET A 91 4.83 13.35 2.90
N ASN A 92 4.98 14.67 2.75
CA ASN A 92 4.11 15.49 1.92
C ASN A 92 4.93 16.35 0.96
N VAL A 93 4.64 16.23 -0.34
CA VAL A 93 5.31 16.99 -1.40
C VAL A 93 4.29 17.91 -2.06
N THR A 94 4.31 19.17 -1.67
CA THR A 94 3.45 20.24 -2.23
C THR A 94 4.21 21.21 -3.13
N ASN A 95 5.55 21.14 -3.13
CA ASN A 95 6.40 22.00 -3.94
C ASN A 95 6.23 21.64 -5.42
N ARG A 96 5.63 22.56 -6.19
CA ARG A 96 5.36 22.38 -7.63
C ARG A 96 6.59 22.02 -8.45
N ARG A 97 7.76 22.59 -8.13
CA ARG A 97 9.01 22.24 -8.82
C ARG A 97 9.41 20.78 -8.56
N LEU A 98 9.36 20.32 -7.30
CA LEU A 98 9.62 18.92 -6.96
C LEU A 98 8.60 17.97 -7.61
N LEU A 99 7.32 18.37 -7.70
CA LEU A 99 6.31 17.59 -8.40
C LEU A 99 6.66 17.43 -9.89
N LEU A 100 7.00 18.53 -10.58
CA LEU A 100 7.32 18.54 -12.01
C LEU A 100 8.64 17.86 -12.37
N GLU A 101 9.69 18.06 -11.55
CA GLU A 101 11.05 17.61 -11.87
C GLU A 101 11.38 16.23 -11.30
N ARG A 102 10.64 15.76 -10.29
CA ARG A 102 10.96 14.52 -9.56
C ARG A 102 9.81 13.53 -9.56
N VAL A 103 8.67 13.89 -8.97
CA VAL A 103 7.52 12.97 -8.80
C VAL A 103 6.93 12.54 -10.14
N ILE A 104 6.58 13.51 -11.00
CA ILE A 104 5.96 13.24 -12.30
C ILE A 104 6.91 12.43 -13.21
N PRO A 105 8.21 12.75 -13.32
CA PRO A 105 9.14 11.94 -14.11
C PRO A 105 9.34 10.52 -13.57
N PHE A 106 9.34 10.33 -12.25
CA PHE A 106 9.46 9.00 -11.64
C PHE A 106 8.26 8.11 -11.99
N PHE A 107 7.04 8.55 -11.66
CA PHE A 107 5.82 7.79 -11.94
C PHE A 107 5.44 7.78 -13.42
N GLY A 108 6.02 8.67 -14.24
CA GLY A 108 5.96 8.56 -15.69
C GLY A 108 6.76 7.37 -16.25
N ARG A 109 7.78 6.90 -15.53
CA ARG A 109 8.57 5.70 -15.89
C ARG A 109 8.11 4.45 -15.15
N TYR A 110 7.70 4.59 -13.90
CA TYR A 110 7.24 3.51 -13.01
C TYR A 110 5.80 3.76 -12.60
N ARG A 111 4.90 3.63 -13.59
CA ARG A 111 3.48 4.00 -13.49
C ARG A 111 2.76 3.15 -12.41
N PRO A 112 2.04 3.78 -11.46
CA PRO A 112 1.17 3.06 -10.53
C PRO A 112 0.06 2.37 -11.30
N ALA A 113 -0.22 1.10 -11.03
CA ALA A 113 -1.24 0.31 -11.71
C ALA A 113 -2.65 0.67 -11.24
N LEU A 114 -2.82 0.96 -9.94
CA LEU A 114 -4.12 1.17 -9.30
C LEU A 114 -4.49 2.65 -9.18
N LYS A 115 -3.51 3.55 -9.18
CA LYS A 115 -3.70 5.00 -9.00
C LYS A 115 -3.45 5.82 -10.27
N GLN A 116 -3.61 5.20 -11.45
CA GLN A 116 -3.35 5.84 -12.75
C GLN A 116 -4.10 7.16 -12.94
N SER A 117 -5.42 7.16 -12.71
CA SER A 117 -6.23 8.37 -12.87
C SER A 117 -5.82 9.48 -11.90
N GLU A 118 -5.54 9.14 -10.64
CA GLU A 118 -5.08 10.12 -9.64
C GLU A 118 -3.74 10.74 -10.06
N PHE A 119 -2.80 9.91 -10.53
CA PHE A 119 -1.50 10.38 -11.02
C PHE A 119 -1.63 11.25 -12.27
N ASP A 120 -2.46 10.86 -13.24
CA ASP A 120 -2.68 11.63 -14.47
C ASP A 120 -3.33 12.99 -14.17
N LEU A 121 -4.28 13.03 -13.22
CA LEU A 121 -4.87 14.29 -12.75
C LEU A 121 -3.80 15.16 -12.07
N LEU A 122 -3.02 14.62 -11.14
CA LEU A 122 -1.93 15.35 -10.49
C LEU A 122 -0.99 15.97 -11.54
N LYS A 123 -0.57 15.18 -12.53
CA LYS A 123 0.30 15.62 -13.61
C LYS A 123 -0.32 16.77 -14.41
N TYR A 124 -1.55 16.59 -14.90
CA TYR A 124 -2.26 17.60 -15.68
C TYR A 124 -2.42 18.90 -14.88
N ILE A 125 -2.89 18.81 -13.63
CA ILE A 125 -3.10 19.99 -12.78
C ILE A 125 -1.78 20.70 -12.51
N THR A 126 -0.72 19.97 -12.15
CA THR A 126 0.59 20.58 -11.86
C THR A 126 1.13 21.33 -13.09
N GLN A 127 1.00 20.76 -14.29
CA GLN A 127 1.40 21.40 -15.54
C GLN A 127 0.53 22.63 -15.88
N SER A 128 -0.78 22.54 -15.69
CA SER A 128 -1.71 23.66 -15.90
C SER A 128 -1.46 24.81 -14.91
N LEU A 129 -1.07 24.49 -13.68
CA LEU A 129 -0.66 25.47 -12.68
C LEU A 129 0.67 26.14 -13.05
N GLU A 130 1.63 25.41 -13.61
CA GLU A 130 2.91 25.96 -14.09
C GLU A 130 2.70 26.90 -15.27
N ALA A 131 1.85 26.51 -16.22
CA ALA A 131 1.46 27.33 -17.37
C ALA A 131 0.53 28.50 -17.02
N LYS A 132 0.26 28.75 -15.73
CA LYS A 132 -0.62 29.81 -15.22
C LYS A 132 -2.07 29.79 -15.76
N LYS A 133 -2.55 28.67 -16.32
CA LYS A 133 -3.93 28.55 -16.83
C LYS A 133 -5.00 28.89 -15.78
N HIS A 134 -4.75 28.53 -14.52
CA HIS A 134 -5.61 28.85 -13.38
C HIS A 134 -5.78 30.36 -13.10
N MET A 135 -5.01 31.22 -13.76
CA MET A 135 -5.16 32.68 -13.68
C MET A 135 -6.18 33.21 -14.69
N GLU A 136 -6.62 32.40 -15.64
CA GLU A 136 -7.68 32.72 -16.60
C GLU A 136 -8.98 32.05 -16.16
N GLU A 137 -10.12 32.69 -16.40
CA GLU A 137 -11.42 32.16 -15.93
C GLU A 137 -11.75 30.82 -16.60
N SER A 138 -11.56 30.72 -17.92
CA SER A 138 -11.73 29.48 -18.68
C SER A 138 -10.82 28.37 -18.17
N GLY A 139 -9.53 28.67 -17.97
CA GLY A 139 -8.54 27.72 -17.48
C GLY A 139 -8.81 27.26 -16.04
N PHE A 140 -9.24 28.16 -15.16
CA PHE A 140 -9.68 27.80 -13.81
C PHE A 140 -10.88 26.86 -13.84
N LYS A 141 -11.90 27.17 -14.66
CA LYS A 141 -13.09 26.33 -14.82
C LYS A 141 -12.74 24.93 -15.35
N GLU A 142 -11.86 24.84 -16.34
CA GLU A 142 -11.37 23.58 -16.90
C GLU A 142 -10.67 22.74 -15.82
N ILE A 143 -9.74 23.35 -15.07
CA ILE A 143 -9.03 22.68 -13.97
C ILE A 143 -10.00 22.11 -12.93
N VAL A 144 -10.98 22.90 -12.49
CA VAL A 144 -11.96 22.44 -11.50
C VAL A 144 -12.80 21.29 -12.07
N LYS A 145 -13.25 21.38 -13.33
CA LYS A 145 -13.96 20.28 -14.00
C LYS A 145 -13.10 19.01 -14.04
N GLU A 146 -11.81 19.10 -14.37
CA GLU A 146 -10.91 17.95 -14.34
C GLU A 146 -10.79 17.35 -12.93
N ILE A 147 -10.65 18.18 -11.88
CA ILE A 147 -10.60 17.72 -10.49
C ILE A 147 -11.86 16.93 -10.12
N PHE A 148 -13.05 17.43 -10.47
CA PHE A 148 -14.32 16.80 -10.13
C PHE A 148 -14.72 15.66 -11.09
N SER A 149 -14.01 15.48 -12.21
CA SER A 149 -14.24 14.37 -13.14
C SER A 149 -13.81 13.00 -12.61
N LEU A 150 -12.93 12.94 -11.61
CA LEU A 150 -12.54 11.66 -10.98
C LEU A 150 -13.42 11.30 -9.78
N PRO A 151 -13.84 10.02 -9.67
CA PRO A 151 -14.50 9.52 -8.48
C PRO A 151 -13.58 9.67 -7.27
N THR A 152 -14.15 10.04 -6.13
CA THR A 152 -13.45 10.01 -4.85
C THR A 152 -13.72 8.67 -4.22
N ASN A 153 -12.77 7.74 -4.32
CA ASN A 153 -12.87 6.51 -3.55
C ASN A 153 -12.66 6.84 -2.07
N SER A 154 -13.63 6.44 -1.24
CA SER A 154 -13.85 6.75 0.18
C SER A 154 -14.56 8.07 0.49
N GLU A 155 -15.58 7.96 1.34
CA GLU A 155 -16.68 8.88 1.64
C GLU A 155 -16.30 10.30 2.14
N GLN A 156 -15.03 10.71 2.19
CA GLN A 156 -14.61 11.95 2.88
C GLN A 156 -13.32 12.64 2.35
N ARG A 157 -13.10 12.80 1.05
CA ARG A 157 -11.85 13.45 0.55
C ARG A 157 -11.96 14.87 0.01
N ARG A 158 -13.13 15.33 -0.43
CA ARG A 158 -13.32 16.72 -0.82
C ARG A 158 -14.20 17.41 0.21
N SER A 159 -13.65 18.39 0.91
CA SER A 159 -14.43 19.25 1.83
C SER A 159 -15.43 20.15 1.10
N TRP A 160 -15.38 20.16 -0.25
CA TRP A 160 -16.12 21.07 -1.11
C TRP A 160 -16.70 20.30 -2.30
N THR A 161 -17.95 20.61 -2.65
CA THR A 161 -18.63 20.11 -3.83
C THR A 161 -18.25 20.92 -5.07
N PHE A 162 -18.57 20.41 -6.26
CA PHE A 162 -18.35 21.16 -7.50
C PHE A 162 -19.10 22.51 -7.48
N LYS A 163 -20.32 22.53 -6.92
CA LYS A 163 -21.17 23.70 -6.85
C LYS A 163 -20.72 24.75 -5.85
N ASP A 164 -19.97 24.36 -4.81
CA ASP A 164 -19.32 25.32 -3.91
C ASP A 164 -18.24 26.13 -4.62
N VAL A 165 -17.55 25.51 -5.59
CA VAL A 165 -16.44 26.12 -6.33
C VAL A 165 -16.93 26.85 -7.58
N LEU A 166 -17.86 26.24 -8.33
CA LEU A 166 -18.42 26.74 -9.57
C LEU A 166 -19.96 26.59 -9.59
N PRO A 167 -20.70 27.50 -8.92
CA PRO A 167 -22.15 27.36 -8.75
C PRO A 167 -22.93 27.36 -10.07
N ASN A 168 -22.49 28.18 -11.02
CA ASN A 168 -23.18 28.41 -12.30
C ASN A 168 -22.74 27.47 -13.43
N GLU A 169 -21.79 26.56 -13.18
CA GLU A 169 -21.29 25.63 -14.20
C GLU A 169 -21.99 24.27 -14.11
N VAL A 170 -22.00 23.53 -15.21
CA VAL A 170 -22.50 22.14 -15.23
C VAL A 170 -21.41 21.22 -14.66
N GLU A 171 -21.80 20.34 -13.73
CA GLU A 171 -20.90 19.35 -13.14
C GLU A 171 -20.40 18.38 -14.23
N PRO A 172 -19.10 18.09 -14.31
CA PRO A 172 -18.55 17.18 -15.30
C PRO A 172 -19.05 15.75 -15.08
N HIS A 173 -19.18 15.00 -16.17
CA HIS A 173 -19.36 13.56 -16.07
C HIS A 173 -18.16 12.92 -15.37
N ARG A 174 -18.45 11.98 -14.46
CA ARG A 174 -17.42 11.21 -13.78
C ARG A 174 -16.84 10.18 -14.74
N ARG A 175 -15.51 10.13 -14.83
CA ARG A 175 -14.78 9.13 -15.61
C ARG A 175 -14.74 7.83 -14.83
N GLU A 176 -14.97 6.72 -15.52
CA GLU A 176 -14.65 5.42 -14.97
C GLU A 176 -13.13 5.27 -14.87
N PRO A 177 -12.60 4.70 -13.77
CA PRO A 177 -11.19 4.37 -13.70
C PRO A 177 -10.83 3.40 -14.82
N PRO A 178 -9.66 3.56 -15.47
CA PRO A 178 -9.18 2.59 -16.45
C PRO A 178 -8.90 1.26 -15.74
N GLU A 179 -8.88 0.17 -16.52
CA GLU A 179 -8.40 -1.10 -16.00
C GLU A 179 -6.95 -0.97 -15.48
N PRO A 180 -6.62 -1.64 -14.36
CA PRO A 180 -5.26 -1.64 -13.84
C PRO A 180 -4.24 -2.19 -14.84
N ASP A 181 -3.19 -1.40 -15.11
CA ASP A 181 -2.07 -1.77 -15.96
C ASP A 181 -0.87 -2.15 -15.07
N PHE A 182 -0.65 -3.46 -14.91
CA PHE A 182 0.42 -3.97 -14.06
C PHE A 182 1.71 -4.16 -14.84
N PRO A 183 2.88 -3.92 -14.22
CA PRO A 183 4.14 -4.35 -14.81
C PRO A 183 4.19 -5.87 -14.99
N GLU A 184 5.07 -6.35 -15.87
CA GLU A 184 5.17 -7.78 -16.19
C GLU A 184 6.36 -8.47 -15.48
N SER A 185 6.42 -9.80 -15.60
CA SER A 185 7.61 -10.61 -15.30
C SER A 185 8.28 -10.35 -13.93
N VAL A 186 9.55 -9.92 -13.91
CA VAL A 186 10.31 -9.63 -12.69
C VAL A 186 9.86 -8.33 -12.03
N GLN A 187 9.44 -7.34 -12.84
CA GLN A 187 8.94 -6.06 -12.33
C GLN A 187 7.67 -6.26 -11.51
N LEU A 188 6.77 -7.14 -11.97
CA LEU A 188 5.56 -7.53 -11.22
C LEU A 188 5.87 -8.05 -9.82
N ARG A 189 6.96 -8.83 -9.65
CA ARG A 189 7.30 -9.44 -8.36
C ARG A 189 7.79 -8.40 -7.35
N HIS A 190 8.60 -7.43 -7.81
CA HIS A 190 9.00 -6.31 -6.97
C HIS A 190 7.83 -5.37 -6.66
N TYR A 191 6.99 -5.08 -7.65
CA TYR A 191 5.75 -4.34 -7.46
C TYR A 191 4.88 -5.00 -6.37
N LEU A 192 4.62 -6.30 -6.47
CA LEU A 192 3.76 -7.01 -5.51
C LEU A 192 4.39 -7.09 -4.11
N SER A 193 5.72 -7.14 -3.99
CA SER A 193 6.39 -7.05 -2.69
C SER A 193 6.20 -5.67 -2.04
N GLY A 194 6.33 -4.61 -2.82
CA GLY A 194 6.00 -3.25 -2.37
C GLY A 194 4.53 -3.10 -1.97
N PHE A 195 3.62 -3.64 -2.78
CA PHE A 195 2.19 -3.60 -2.48
C PHE A 195 1.86 -4.39 -1.20
N PHE A 196 2.54 -5.53 -0.98
CA PHE A 196 2.45 -6.28 0.27
C PHE A 196 3.00 -5.48 1.47
N ASP A 197 4.06 -4.69 1.28
CA ASP A 197 4.60 -3.79 2.30
C ASP A 197 3.60 -2.70 2.76
N ALA A 198 2.60 -2.40 1.93
CA ALA A 198 1.50 -1.51 2.29
C ALA A 198 0.30 -2.31 2.85
N GLU A 199 -0.33 -3.13 2.01
CA GLU A 199 -1.64 -3.75 2.24
C GLU A 199 -1.58 -5.15 2.89
N GLY A 200 -0.38 -5.69 3.03
CA GLY A 200 -0.14 -7.04 3.55
C GLY A 200 -0.24 -7.13 5.07
N ALA A 201 -0.68 -8.27 5.57
CA ALA A 201 -0.59 -8.63 6.98
C ALA A 201 -0.02 -10.05 7.14
N LEU A 202 0.83 -10.21 8.14
CA LEU A 202 1.39 -11.49 8.58
C LEU A 202 0.97 -11.71 10.03
N GLY A 203 0.62 -12.93 10.37
CA GLY A 203 0.25 -13.24 11.73
C GLY A 203 -0.01 -14.71 11.96
N PHE A 204 -0.51 -15.02 13.15
CA PHE A 204 -0.88 -16.37 13.52
C PHE A 204 -2.28 -16.35 14.12
N ALA A 205 -3.11 -17.28 13.70
CA ALA A 205 -4.37 -17.60 14.35
C ALA A 205 -4.09 -18.58 15.49
N ILE A 206 -4.65 -18.33 16.67
CA ILE A 206 -4.48 -19.18 17.85
C ILE A 206 -5.84 -19.80 18.19
N VAL A 207 -5.85 -21.11 18.42
CA VAL A 207 -7.01 -21.83 18.98
C VAL A 207 -6.57 -22.42 20.31
N MET A 208 -7.12 -21.91 21.40
CA MET A 208 -6.66 -22.22 22.76
C MET A 208 -7.02 -23.65 23.17
N GLU A 209 -8.21 -24.11 22.78
CA GLU A 209 -8.76 -25.43 23.13
C GLU A 209 -7.89 -26.55 22.55
N SER A 210 -7.51 -26.43 21.28
CA SER A 210 -6.66 -27.40 20.59
C SER A 210 -5.17 -27.10 20.67
N LYS A 211 -4.79 -25.98 21.31
CA LYS A 211 -3.42 -25.46 21.36
C LYS A 211 -2.77 -25.36 19.96
N THR A 212 -3.56 -24.92 18.99
CA THR A 212 -3.11 -24.79 17.59
C THR A 212 -2.69 -23.36 17.30
N ILE A 213 -1.56 -23.19 16.60
CA ILE A 213 -1.07 -21.91 16.10
C ILE A 213 -0.90 -22.04 14.58
N THR A 214 -1.71 -21.31 13.82
CA THR A 214 -1.74 -21.39 12.36
C THR A 214 -1.23 -20.10 11.76
N PRO A 215 -0.10 -20.09 11.04
CA PRO A 215 0.38 -18.88 10.37
C PRO A 215 -0.57 -18.49 9.23
N TYR A 216 -0.64 -17.19 8.98
CA TYR A 216 -1.35 -16.64 7.84
C TYR A 216 -0.63 -15.46 7.20
N LEU A 217 -0.95 -15.25 5.92
CA LEU A 217 -0.74 -14.02 5.18
C LEU A 217 -2.07 -13.59 4.59
N THR A 218 -2.37 -12.29 4.71
CA THR A 218 -3.50 -11.70 3.98
C THR A 218 -3.06 -10.47 3.21
N LEU A 219 -3.69 -10.23 2.06
CA LEU A 219 -3.57 -9.00 1.29
C LEU A 219 -5.00 -8.51 1.01
N THR A 220 -5.34 -7.29 1.42
CA THR A 220 -6.71 -6.76 1.31
C THR A 220 -6.72 -5.59 0.35
N HIS A 221 -7.63 -5.58 -0.62
CA HIS A 221 -7.82 -4.44 -1.51
C HIS A 221 -9.18 -4.54 -2.24
N SER A 222 -9.81 -3.41 -2.55
CA SER A 222 -11.09 -3.37 -3.28
C SER A 222 -10.92 -3.81 -4.74
N GLU A 223 -9.84 -3.39 -5.39
CA GLU A 223 -9.47 -3.87 -6.71
C GLU A 223 -8.95 -5.32 -6.62
N THR A 224 -9.71 -6.27 -7.15
CA THR A 224 -9.38 -7.70 -7.06
C THR A 224 -8.30 -8.14 -8.05
N ALA A 225 -8.03 -7.36 -9.10
CA ALA A 225 -7.02 -7.69 -10.10
C ALA A 225 -5.61 -7.84 -9.48
N VAL A 226 -5.22 -6.95 -8.55
CA VAL A 226 -3.93 -7.06 -7.86
C VAL A 226 -3.86 -8.30 -6.96
N LEU A 227 -4.97 -8.67 -6.32
CA LEU A 227 -5.06 -9.87 -5.50
C LEU A 227 -4.89 -11.13 -6.36
N ARG A 228 -5.49 -11.17 -7.55
CA ARG A 228 -5.32 -12.27 -8.51
C ARG A 228 -3.87 -12.38 -9.00
N LYS A 229 -3.22 -11.26 -9.29
CA LYS A 229 -1.78 -11.25 -9.63
C LYS A 229 -0.92 -11.79 -8.49
N ALA A 230 -1.19 -11.37 -7.25
CA ALA A 230 -0.50 -11.90 -6.07
C ALA A 230 -0.71 -13.41 -5.91
N GLN A 231 -1.96 -13.89 -6.02
CA GLN A 231 -2.30 -15.31 -5.95
C GLN A 231 -1.56 -16.13 -7.02
N GLN A 232 -1.52 -15.66 -8.26
CA GLN A 232 -0.82 -16.31 -9.37
C GLN A 232 0.70 -16.38 -9.14
N ILE A 233 1.29 -15.31 -8.62
CA ILE A 233 2.75 -15.22 -8.40
C ILE A 233 3.20 -16.07 -7.21
N ILE A 234 2.43 -16.05 -6.11
CA ILE A 234 2.70 -16.85 -4.90
C ILE A 234 2.28 -18.31 -5.12
N GLN A 235 1.33 -18.56 -6.02
CA GLN A 235 0.73 -19.88 -6.27
C GLN A 235 0.08 -20.47 -5.01
N ALA A 236 -0.57 -19.61 -4.21
CA ALA A 236 -1.26 -20.00 -3.00
C ALA A 236 -2.37 -19.02 -2.63
N GLY A 237 -3.32 -19.51 -1.83
CA GLY A 237 -4.37 -18.73 -1.21
C GLY A 237 -5.67 -18.70 -1.98
N ASN A 238 -6.70 -18.19 -1.32
CA ASN A 238 -8.04 -18.00 -1.86
C ASN A 238 -8.39 -16.52 -1.79
N ILE A 239 -9.13 -16.04 -2.79
CA ILE A 239 -9.62 -14.66 -2.82
C ILE A 239 -11.11 -14.68 -2.47
N SER A 240 -11.47 -13.99 -1.40
CA SER A 240 -12.86 -13.80 -0.98
C SER A 240 -13.01 -12.38 -0.44
N THR A 241 -14.16 -11.75 -0.70
CA THR A 241 -14.55 -10.45 -0.12
C THR A 241 -13.46 -9.35 -0.16
N GLY A 242 -12.71 -9.24 -1.26
CA GLY A 242 -11.64 -8.24 -1.42
C GLY A 242 -10.37 -8.56 -0.64
N ARG A 243 -10.14 -9.83 -0.31
CA ARG A 243 -8.96 -10.30 0.43
C ARG A 243 -8.40 -11.59 -0.16
N LEU A 244 -7.11 -11.59 -0.46
CA LEU A 244 -6.33 -12.82 -0.67
C LEU A 244 -5.92 -13.35 0.71
N GLN A 245 -6.21 -14.61 0.99
CA GLN A 245 -5.90 -15.26 2.26
C GLN A 245 -5.10 -16.54 2.05
N ILE A 246 -3.96 -16.66 2.71
CA ILE A 246 -3.08 -17.84 2.71
C ILE A 246 -2.92 -18.28 4.16
N TYR A 247 -3.37 -19.48 4.49
CA TYR A 247 -3.26 -20.07 5.82
C TYR A 247 -2.46 -21.38 5.78
N GLY A 248 -1.90 -21.73 6.93
CA GLY A 248 -1.35 -23.06 7.19
C GLY A 248 0.17 -23.11 7.01
N MET A 249 0.81 -23.95 7.84
CA MET A 249 2.27 -24.10 7.86
C MET A 249 2.82 -24.41 6.47
N ASP A 250 2.26 -25.39 5.77
CA ASP A 250 2.76 -25.85 4.47
C ASP A 250 2.78 -24.73 3.41
N LYS A 251 1.64 -24.07 3.17
CA LYS A 251 1.57 -22.97 2.19
C LYS A 251 2.46 -21.79 2.57
N ILE A 252 2.55 -21.48 3.86
CA ILE A 252 3.37 -20.37 4.35
C ILE A 252 4.87 -20.68 4.15
N THR A 253 5.34 -21.85 4.58
CA THR A 253 6.76 -22.22 4.51
C THR A 253 7.22 -22.50 3.08
N THR A 254 6.38 -23.10 2.23
CA THR A 254 6.78 -23.53 0.88
C THR A 254 6.51 -22.50 -0.21
N LYS A 255 5.58 -21.55 0.00
CA LYS A 255 5.20 -20.55 -1.02
C LYS A 255 5.47 -19.12 -0.58
N VAL A 256 4.98 -18.72 0.60
CA VAL A 256 5.08 -17.33 1.07
C VAL A 256 6.50 -16.97 1.50
N VAL A 257 7.12 -17.77 2.36
CA VAL A 257 8.47 -17.50 2.87
C VAL A 257 9.49 -17.41 1.73
N PRO A 258 9.54 -18.34 0.75
CA PRO A 258 10.48 -18.22 -0.37
C PRO A 258 10.25 -16.97 -1.23
N PHE A 259 8.99 -16.54 -1.39
CA PHE A 259 8.68 -15.29 -2.08
C PHE A 259 9.22 -14.08 -1.33
N LEU A 260 8.91 -13.95 -0.03
CA LEU A 260 9.33 -12.81 0.78
C LEU A 260 10.83 -12.82 1.11
N ASP A 261 11.49 -13.97 1.17
CA ASP A 261 12.95 -14.04 1.31
C ASP A 261 13.67 -13.51 0.06
N LYS A 262 13.07 -13.75 -1.11
CA LYS A 262 13.58 -13.25 -2.40
C LYS A 262 13.21 -11.80 -2.67
N TYR A 263 12.00 -11.38 -2.30
CA TYR A 263 11.46 -10.05 -2.51
C TYR A 263 11.15 -9.42 -1.15
N GLN A 264 12.22 -9.03 -0.44
CA GLN A 264 12.14 -8.68 0.97
C GLN A 264 11.30 -7.42 1.24
N PRO A 265 10.42 -7.47 2.25
CA PRO A 265 9.72 -6.28 2.72
C PRO A 265 10.71 -5.27 3.31
N ILE A 266 10.39 -3.99 3.12
CA ILE A 266 11.09 -2.83 3.67
C ILE A 266 10.28 -2.28 4.84
N THR A 267 9.01 -1.92 4.61
CA THR A 267 8.13 -1.30 5.62
C THR A 267 7.67 -2.29 6.69
N LYS A 268 7.57 -3.59 6.36
CA LYS A 268 7.18 -4.65 7.30
C LYS A 268 8.33 -5.58 7.69
N ARG A 269 9.58 -5.14 7.50
CA ARG A 269 10.77 -6.00 7.68
C ARG A 269 10.88 -6.57 9.09
N THR A 270 10.77 -5.72 10.11
CA THR A 270 10.89 -6.16 11.51
C THR A 270 9.82 -7.20 11.84
N THR A 271 8.57 -6.95 11.41
CA THR A 271 7.45 -7.89 11.56
C THR A 271 7.73 -9.21 10.84
N TYR A 272 8.24 -9.17 9.61
CA TYR A 272 8.54 -10.38 8.84
C TYR A 272 9.64 -11.23 9.49
N LEU A 273 10.72 -10.61 10.00
CA LEU A 273 11.78 -11.34 10.69
C LEU A 273 11.28 -12.00 11.99
N GLN A 274 10.45 -11.30 12.76
CA GLN A 274 9.81 -11.88 13.95
C GLN A 274 8.86 -13.02 13.59
N PHE A 275 8.07 -12.86 12.52
CA PHE A 275 7.20 -13.89 11.98
C PHE A 275 7.99 -15.16 11.61
N LYS A 276 9.13 -15.03 10.92
CA LYS A 276 10.01 -16.17 10.60
C LYS A 276 10.52 -16.88 11.84
N LYS A 277 10.97 -16.12 12.85
CA LYS A 277 11.43 -16.71 14.12
C LYS A 277 10.35 -17.53 14.81
N ILE A 278 9.10 -17.04 14.83
CA ILE A 278 7.98 -17.81 15.40
C ILE A 278 7.70 -19.04 14.54
N LEU A 279 7.74 -18.91 13.21
CA LEU A 279 7.52 -20.03 12.27
C LEU A 279 8.56 -21.16 12.46
N GLU A 280 9.81 -20.82 12.74
CA GLU A 280 10.87 -21.79 13.09
C GLU A 280 10.50 -22.58 14.36
N LEU A 281 10.11 -21.90 15.44
CA LEU A 281 9.66 -22.54 16.68
C LEU A 281 8.44 -23.46 16.45
N LEU A 282 7.52 -23.07 15.57
CA LEU A 282 6.38 -23.91 15.22
C LEU A 282 6.81 -25.16 14.44
N THR A 283 7.77 -25.01 13.54
CA THR A 283 8.34 -26.09 12.72
C THR A 283 9.05 -27.13 13.59
N GLU A 284 9.80 -26.67 14.59
CA GLU A 284 10.47 -27.50 15.61
C GLU A 284 9.51 -28.12 16.63
N ARG A 285 8.21 -27.82 16.52
CA ARG A 285 7.14 -28.27 17.43
C ARG A 285 7.33 -27.79 18.88
N GLU A 286 8.03 -26.69 19.10
CA GLU A 286 8.28 -26.13 20.43
C GLU A 286 6.97 -25.66 21.12
N HIS A 287 5.94 -25.33 20.35
CA HIS A 287 4.59 -25.01 20.87
C HIS A 287 3.95 -26.16 21.65
N LYS A 288 4.38 -27.41 21.42
CA LYS A 288 3.93 -28.56 22.21
C LYS A 288 4.51 -28.57 23.63
N LYS A 289 5.66 -27.92 23.84
CA LYS A 289 6.36 -27.86 25.13
C LYS A 289 6.08 -26.55 25.87
N ARG A 290 6.03 -25.43 25.14
CA ARG A 290 6.01 -24.06 25.70
C ARG A 290 4.92 -23.20 25.03
N PHE A 291 3.70 -23.72 24.97
CA PHE A 291 2.58 -23.08 24.26
C PHE A 291 2.34 -21.62 24.68
N ASP A 292 2.17 -21.36 25.97
CA ASP A 292 1.84 -20.02 26.48
C ASP A 292 2.93 -18.98 26.18
N GLU A 293 4.19 -19.41 26.14
CA GLU A 293 5.31 -18.54 25.78
C GLU A 293 5.28 -18.17 24.30
N ILE A 294 5.00 -19.15 23.43
CA ILE A 294 4.89 -18.88 21.99
C ILE A 294 3.66 -18.01 21.70
N VAL A 295 2.56 -18.20 22.42
CA VAL A 295 1.39 -17.31 22.34
C VAL A 295 1.77 -15.86 22.70
N ARG A 296 2.57 -15.63 23.74
CA ARG A 296 3.08 -14.28 24.06
C ARG A 296 3.93 -13.70 22.93
N LEU A 297 4.77 -14.51 22.28
CA LEU A 297 5.55 -14.08 21.11
C LEU A 297 4.62 -13.71 19.94
N VAL A 298 3.58 -14.51 19.67
CA VAL A 298 2.57 -14.23 18.65
C VAL A 298 1.86 -12.91 18.91
N HIS A 299 1.42 -12.65 20.15
CA HIS A 299 0.79 -11.37 20.51
C HIS A 299 1.76 -10.20 20.30
N SER A 300 3.03 -10.37 20.65
CA SER A 300 4.06 -9.34 20.48
C SER A 300 4.31 -8.92 19.02
N LEU A 301 3.98 -9.79 18.05
CA LEU A 301 4.14 -9.53 16.61
C LEU A 301 3.28 -8.35 16.14
N ASN A 302 2.06 -8.26 16.70
CA ASN A 302 1.05 -7.28 16.33
C ASN A 302 0.75 -6.28 17.44
N ASP A 303 1.35 -6.40 18.62
CA ASP A 303 1.16 -5.49 19.78
C ASP A 303 1.72 -4.09 19.59
N ARG A 304 2.14 -3.77 18.37
CA ARG A 304 2.22 -2.40 17.96
C ARG A 304 0.85 -1.91 17.47
N GLY A 305 -0.03 -2.63 16.78
CA GLY A 305 -1.28 -2.06 16.24
C GLY A 305 -2.46 -3.01 16.08
N ILE A 306 -3.42 -2.85 17.00
CA ILE A 306 -4.84 -3.24 16.90
C ILE A 306 -5.08 -4.75 16.84
N LEU A 307 -5.49 -5.29 18.00
CA LEU A 307 -6.41 -6.42 18.10
C LEU A 307 -7.56 -6.21 17.11
N ARG A 308 -7.53 -6.89 15.97
CA ARG A 308 -8.76 -7.26 15.27
C ARG A 308 -9.25 -8.52 15.94
N ASP A 309 -10.02 -8.33 17.00
CA ASP A 309 -10.96 -9.33 17.49
C ASP A 309 -12.04 -9.51 16.42
N HIS A 310 -11.72 -10.35 15.44
CA HIS A 310 -12.70 -10.98 14.59
C HIS A 310 -12.39 -12.46 14.69
N THR A 311 -13.22 -13.15 15.47
CA THR A 311 -13.64 -14.52 15.19
C THR A 311 -13.39 -14.85 13.73
N LEU A 312 -12.31 -15.58 13.48
CA LEU A 312 -12.09 -16.23 12.20
C LEU A 312 -13.28 -17.17 12.03
N GLY A 313 -14.16 -16.82 11.10
CA GLY A 313 -15.22 -17.70 10.63
C GLY A 313 -14.61 -19.06 10.33
N ALA A 314 -15.35 -20.09 10.73
CA ALA A 314 -14.98 -21.49 10.67
C ALA A 314 -14.12 -21.83 9.44
N HIS A 315 -13.08 -22.62 9.72
CA HIS A 315 -12.37 -23.39 8.71
C HIS A 315 -13.41 -24.02 7.76
N PRO A 316 -13.29 -23.91 6.43
CA PRO A 316 -14.06 -24.80 5.57
C PRO A 316 -13.60 -26.21 5.93
N GLU A 317 -14.50 -26.97 6.54
CA GLU A 317 -14.29 -28.37 6.86
C GLU A 317 -14.00 -29.11 5.54
N MET A 318 -13.01 -29.99 5.61
CA MET A 318 -12.76 -30.97 4.59
C MET A 318 -14.04 -31.77 4.38
N GLU A 319 -14.56 -31.81 3.16
CA GLU A 319 -15.52 -32.84 2.75
C GLU A 319 -14.86 -34.20 3.01
N SER A 320 -15.25 -34.84 4.10
CA SER A 320 -15.04 -36.28 4.28
C SER A 320 -16.13 -36.98 3.51
N GLU A 321 -15.82 -37.36 2.27
CA GLU A 321 -16.38 -38.58 1.71
C GLU A 321 -15.95 -39.75 2.60
N ASP A 322 -16.93 -40.63 2.80
CA ASP A 322 -16.84 -42.06 3.09
C ASP A 322 -17.12 -42.60 4.52
N MET A 323 -18.05 -43.55 4.50
CA MET A 323 -18.28 -44.68 5.42
C MET A 323 -18.99 -44.44 6.77
N ALA A 324 -20.27 -44.81 6.86
CA ALA A 324 -20.65 -46.18 7.26
C ALA A 324 -22.13 -46.31 7.65
N GLN A 325 -22.75 -47.32 7.04
CA GLN A 325 -23.91 -48.07 7.51
C GLN A 325 -23.94 -48.27 9.04
N HIS A 326 -25.08 -48.03 9.70
CA HIS A 326 -25.80 -49.07 10.47
C HIS A 326 -27.10 -48.54 11.10
N ARG A 327 -28.16 -49.30 10.83
CA ARG A 327 -29.49 -49.37 11.46
C ARG A 327 -30.56 -48.36 11.04
#